data_AF-A0AAV5RGQ9-F1
#
_entry.id   AF-A0AAV5RGQ9-F1
#
_cell.length_a   1.000
_cell.length_b   1.000
_cell.length_c   1.000
_cell.angle_alpha   90.00
_cell.angle_beta   90.00
_cell.angle_gamma   90.00
#
_symmetry.space_group_name_H-M   'P 1'
#
loop_
_entity.id
_entity.type
_entity.pdbx_description
1 polymer ?
#
loop_
_entity_poly.entity_id
_entity_poly.type
_entity_poly.pdbx_seq_one_letter_code
_entity_poly.pdbx_strand_id
1 'polypeptide(L)'
;MDNHEIATKIVNDLLKDSCESVILAACIEEKFLRQNWGRAVPISVTKSGEVHGRPVIIQKRGVDIYGQEKPTDTKYFTCKLCERQVAANRFAAHVAKCATRSRRARPGTYV
;
A
#
# COMPACT_ATOMS: atom_id res chain seq x y z
N MET A 1 -38.71 27.27 29.45
CA MET A 1 -37.73 26.42 28.75
C MET A 1 -37.15 25.50 29.78
N ASP A 2 -37.39 24.21 29.63
CA ASP A 2 -36.90 23.22 30.59
C ASP A 2 -35.38 23.07 30.45
N ASN A 3 -34.69 22.84 31.56
CA ASN A 3 -33.23 22.63 31.56
C ASN A 3 -32.80 21.52 30.60
N HIS A 4 -33.68 20.52 30.41
CA HIS A 4 -33.50 19.45 29.45
C HIS A 4 -33.49 19.96 27.99
N GLU A 5 -34.36 20.90 27.63
CA GLU A 5 -34.41 21.48 26.29
C GLU A 5 -33.15 22.29 26.00
N ILE A 6 -32.66 23.04 27.00
CA ILE A 6 -31.43 23.83 26.87
C ILE A 6 -30.21 22.92 26.72
N ALA A 7 -30.09 21.88 27.55
CA ALA A 7 -29.00 20.91 27.46
C ALA A 7 -28.98 20.21 26.09
N THR A 8 -30.16 19.84 25.58
CA THR A 8 -30.30 19.22 24.26
C THR A 8 -29.85 20.16 23.14
N LYS A 9 -30.21 21.44 23.21
CA LYS A 9 -29.77 22.45 22.24
C LYS A 9 -28.25 22.61 22.23
N ILE A 10 -27.64 22.71 23.41
CA ILE A 10 -26.18 22.86 23.54
C ILE A 10 -25.46 21.65 22.92
N VAL A 11 -25.91 20.43 23.22
CA VAL A 11 -25.31 19.21 22.65
C VAL A 11 -25.47 19.18 21.13
N ASN A 12 -26.64 19.55 20.61
CA ASN A 12 -26.85 19.60 19.16
C ASN A 12 -25.96 20.64 18.47
N ASP A 13 -25.77 21.81 19.07
CA ASP A 13 -24.90 22.85 18.51
C ASP A 13 -23.44 22.37 18.47
N LEU A 14 -22.96 21.72 19.54
CA LEU A 14 -21.61 21.14 19.59
C LEU A 14 -21.44 19.99 18.59
N LEU A 15 -22.43 19.10 18.48
CA LEU A 15 -22.41 18.02 17.50
C LEU A 15 -22.41 18.55 16.08
N LYS A 16 -23.17 19.61 15.80
CA LYS A 16 -23.21 20.22 14.48
C LYS A 16 -21.86 20.81 14.10
N ASP A 17 -21.24 21.59 14.97
CA ASP A 17 -19.92 22.17 14.74
C ASP A 17 -18.85 21.07 14.52
N SER A 18 -18.86 20.03 15.36
CA SER A 18 -17.95 18.90 15.22
C SER A 18 -18.18 18.12 13.91
N CYS A 19 -19.44 17.90 13.52
CA CYS A 19 -19.76 17.22 12.26
C CYS A 19 -19.31 18.05 11.05
N GLU A 20 -19.59 19.35 11.05
CA GLU A 20 -19.22 20.25 9.96
C GLU A 20 -17.71 20.28 9.74
N SER A 21 -16.93 20.38 10.82
CA SER A 21 -15.47 20.35 10.76
C SER A 21 -14.92 19.06 10.13
N VAL A 22 -15.42 17.90 10.57
CA VAL A 22 -14.97 16.59 10.05
C VAL A 22 -15.39 16.41 8.59
N ILE A 23 -16.62 16.78 8.23
CA ILE A 23 -17.14 16.64 6.87
C ILE A 23 -16.36 17.55 5.92
N LEU A 24 -16.13 18.81 6.28
CA LEU A 24 -15.38 19.75 5.45
C LEU A 24 -13.95 19.26 5.19
N ALA A 25 -13.25 18.78 6.22
CA ALA A 25 -11.92 18.21 6.07
C ALA A 25 -11.92 17.03 5.10
N ALA A 26 -12.84 16.07 5.27
CA ALA A 26 -12.96 14.91 4.39
C ALA A 26 -13.30 15.29 2.93
N CYS A 27 -14.18 16.28 2.73
CA CYS A 27 -14.54 16.77 1.40
C CYS A 27 -13.36 17.45 0.70
N ILE A 28 -12.57 18.25 1.42
CA ILE A 28 -11.39 18.92 0.88
C ILE A 28 -10.33 17.89 0.47
N GLU A 29 -10.07 16.91 1.32
CA GLU A 29 -9.13 15.82 1.03
C GLU A 29 -9.57 15.04 -0.21
N GLU A 30 -10.83 14.63 -0.28
CA GLU A 30 -11.34 13.88 -1.43
C GLU A 30 -11.33 14.70 -2.72
N LYS A 31 -11.59 16.01 -2.65
CA LYS A 31 -11.45 16.93 -3.79
C LYS A 31 -10.00 17.00 -4.28
N PHE A 32 -9.05 17.16 -3.36
CA PHE A 32 -7.62 17.16 -3.67
C PHE A 32 -7.19 15.86 -4.35
N LEU A 33 -7.63 14.72 -3.80
CA LEU A 33 -7.32 13.41 -4.36
C LEU A 33 -7.88 13.26 -5.79
N ARG A 34 -9.10 13.74 -6.04
CA ARG A 34 -9.72 13.68 -7.37
C ARG A 34 -9.06 14.58 -8.40
N GLN A 35 -8.58 15.74 -7.97
CA GLN A 35 -7.89 16.68 -8.85
C GLN A 35 -6.55 16.12 -9.33
N ASN A 36 -5.82 15.41 -8.46
CA ASN A 36 -4.49 14.90 -8.77
C ASN A 36 -4.50 13.50 -9.41
N TRP A 37 -5.41 12.62 -8.98
CA TRP A 37 -5.42 11.20 -9.38
C TRP A 37 -6.73 10.72 -10.00
N GLY A 38 -7.69 11.62 -10.20
CA GLY A 38 -9.01 11.28 -10.74
C GLY A 38 -9.91 10.56 -9.74
N ARG A 39 -11.06 10.08 -10.23
CA ARG A 39 -12.03 9.34 -9.42
C ARG A 39 -11.47 7.96 -9.08
N ALA A 40 -11.73 7.46 -7.87
CA ALA A 40 -11.44 6.08 -7.52
C ALA A 40 -12.32 5.12 -8.34
N VAL A 41 -11.71 4.16 -9.03
CA VAL A 41 -12.38 3.15 -9.88
C VAL A 41 -11.93 1.76 -9.43
N PRO A 42 -12.77 0.71 -9.49
CA PRO A 42 -12.29 -0.66 -9.37
C PRO A 42 -11.25 -0.95 -10.46
N ILE A 43 -9.99 -1.16 -10.07
CA ILE A 43 -8.88 -1.43 -11.01
C ILE A 43 -8.63 -2.94 -11.05
N SER A 44 -8.47 -3.47 -12.26
CA SER A 44 -7.80 -4.75 -12.49
C SER A 44 -6.30 -4.48 -12.70
N VAL A 45 -5.46 -5.02 -11.82
CA VAL A 45 -4.01 -4.93 -11.97
C VAL A 45 -3.58 -5.73 -13.20
N THR A 46 -2.84 -5.09 -14.10
CA THR A 46 -2.29 -5.76 -15.29
C THR A 46 -1.25 -6.81 -14.88
N LYS A 47 -0.92 -7.75 -15.77
CA LYS A 47 0.15 -8.74 -15.51
C LYS A 47 1.53 -8.08 -15.26
N SER A 48 1.72 -6.82 -15.68
CA SER A 48 2.92 -6.03 -15.42
C SER A 48 2.97 -5.41 -14.01
N GLY A 49 1.89 -5.49 -13.22
CA GLY A 49 1.79 -4.86 -11.90
C GLY A 49 1.56 -3.35 -11.95
N GLU A 50 1.28 -2.79 -13.12
CA GLU A 50 1.01 -1.38 -13.29
C GLU A 50 -0.45 -1.07 -12.93
N VAL A 51 -0.62 -0.05 -12.09
CA VAL A 51 -1.94 0.44 -11.64
C VAL A 51 -2.21 1.75 -12.34
N HIS A 52 -3.18 1.77 -13.26
CA HIS A 52 -3.58 2.99 -13.95
C HIS A 52 -4.73 3.68 -13.21
N GLY A 53 -4.43 4.81 -12.58
CA GLY A 53 -5.40 5.63 -11.85
C GLY A 53 -5.53 5.28 -10.37
N ARG A 54 -6.54 5.87 -9.70
CA ARG A 54 -6.80 5.65 -8.27
C ARG A 54 -7.67 4.40 -8.06
N PRO A 55 -7.19 3.34 -7.40
CA PRO A 55 -8.00 2.15 -7.12
C PRO A 55 -9.00 2.40 -5.99
N VAL A 56 -10.19 1.82 -6.11
CA VAL A 56 -11.06 1.54 -4.95
C VAL A 56 -10.46 0.37 -4.18
N ILE A 57 -10.27 0.53 -2.87
CA ILE A 57 -9.74 -0.53 -2.00
C ILE A 57 -10.76 -1.67 -1.93
N ILE A 58 -10.32 -2.89 -2.28
CA ILE A 58 -11.15 -4.10 -2.17
C ILE A 58 -11.03 -4.66 -0.74
N GLN A 59 -12.08 -4.55 0.06
CA GLN A 59 -12.12 -5.10 1.42
C GLN A 59 -12.61 -6.55 1.43
N LYS A 60 -11.82 -7.46 0.82
CA LYS A 60 -12.10 -8.89 0.82
C LYS A 60 -10.97 -9.65 1.51
N ARG A 61 -11.32 -10.62 2.36
CA ARG A 61 -10.33 -11.49 3.02
C ARG A 61 -9.67 -12.41 2.01
N GLY A 62 -8.37 -12.66 2.16
CA GLY A 62 -7.61 -13.58 1.31
C GLY A 62 -7.08 -12.97 0.00
N VAL A 63 -7.39 -11.70 -0.27
CA VAL A 63 -6.82 -10.92 -1.38
C VAL A 63 -6.09 -9.71 -0.84
N ASP A 64 -5.20 -9.15 -1.64
CA ASP A 64 -4.51 -7.90 -1.34
C ASP A 64 -5.40 -6.66 -1.59
N ILE A 65 -4.83 -5.47 -1.37
CA ILE A 65 -5.51 -4.18 -1.54
C ILE A 65 -5.98 -3.90 -2.97
N TYR A 66 -5.44 -4.64 -3.94
CA TYR A 66 -5.80 -4.55 -5.36
C TYR A 66 -6.69 -5.71 -5.83
N GLY A 67 -7.10 -6.60 -4.91
CA GLY A 67 -7.92 -7.76 -5.22
C GLY A 67 -7.17 -8.95 -5.82
N GLN A 68 -5.83 -8.96 -5.79
CA GLN A 68 -5.04 -10.10 -6.22
C GLN A 68 -4.90 -11.13 -5.08
N GLU A 69 -4.99 -12.41 -5.44
CA GLU A 69 -4.68 -13.49 -4.51
C GLU A 69 -3.18 -13.55 -4.22
N LYS A 70 -2.82 -14.12 -3.06
CA LYS A 70 -1.42 -14.32 -2.71
C LYS A 70 -0.76 -15.20 -3.78
N PRO A 71 0.33 -14.74 -4.44
CA PRO A 71 1.00 -15.54 -5.44
C PRO A 71 1.54 -16.82 -4.78
N THR A 72 1.19 -17.97 -5.34
CA THR A 72 1.71 -19.29 -4.96
C THR A 72 3.07 -19.56 -5.59
N ASP A 73 3.39 -18.86 -6.68
CA ASP A 73 4.64 -19.04 -7.40
C ASP A 73 5.86 -18.56 -6.61
N THR A 74 6.90 -19.40 -6.64
CA THR A 74 8.18 -19.09 -6.01
C THR A 74 8.94 -18.13 -6.94
N LYS A 75 9.00 -16.85 -6.56
CA LYS A 75 9.78 -15.85 -7.32
C LYS A 75 11.28 -16.15 -7.23
N TYR A 76 12.03 -15.92 -8.30
CA TYR A 76 13.50 -16.03 -8.32
C TYR A 76 14.12 -14.64 -8.52
N PHE A 77 15.24 -14.39 -7.85
CA PHE A 77 16.00 -13.16 -7.97
C PHE A 77 17.46 -13.47 -8.30
N THR A 78 18.07 -12.64 -9.14
CA THR A 78 19.49 -12.75 -9.47
C THR A 78 20.34 -12.06 -8.39
N CYS A 79 21.21 -12.83 -7.74
CA CYS A 79 22.13 -12.28 -6.74
C CYS A 79 23.21 -11.44 -7.43
N LYS A 80 23.35 -10.15 -7.07
CA LYS A 80 24.36 -9.27 -7.67
C LYS A 80 25.80 -9.56 -7.25
N LEU A 81 26.03 -10.38 -6.21
CA LEU A 81 27.39 -10.74 -5.75
C LEU A 81 27.96 -11.99 -6.44
N CYS A 82 27.11 -12.89 -6.93
CA CYS A 82 27.56 -14.16 -7.53
C CYS A 82 26.79 -14.55 -8.80
N GLU A 83 25.89 -13.68 -9.25
CA GLU A 83 25.07 -13.78 -10.47
C GLU A 83 24.16 -15.01 -10.55
N ARG A 84 24.09 -15.81 -9.49
CA ARG A 84 23.18 -16.97 -9.41
C ARG A 84 21.74 -16.52 -9.23
N GLN A 85 20.82 -17.24 -9.89
CA GLN A 85 19.40 -17.14 -9.60
C GLN A 85 19.08 -17.89 -8.30
N VAL A 86 18.38 -17.20 -7.41
CA VAL A 86 18.08 -17.69 -6.06
C VAL A 86 16.59 -17.48 -5.78
N ALA A 87 15.92 -18.51 -5.28
CA ALA A 87 14.53 -18.43 -4.88
C ALA A 87 14.34 -17.37 -3.77
N ALA A 88 13.26 -16.58 -3.86
CA ALA A 88 12.93 -15.46 -2.98
C ALA A 88 12.97 -15.85 -1.50
N ASN A 89 12.39 -16.99 -1.16
CA ASN A 89 12.34 -17.53 0.21
C ASN A 89 13.72 -17.96 0.75
N ARG A 90 14.72 -18.16 -0.11
CA ARG A 90 16.10 -18.53 0.27
C ARG A 90 17.08 -17.37 0.11
N PHE A 91 16.65 -16.22 -0.39
CA PHE A 91 17.53 -15.11 -0.73
C PHE A 91 18.31 -14.58 0.47
N ALA A 92 17.66 -14.37 1.62
CA ALA A 92 18.33 -13.89 2.83
C ALA A 92 19.44 -14.85 3.32
N ALA A 93 19.14 -16.15 3.39
CA ALA A 93 20.10 -17.17 3.78
C ALA A 93 21.26 -17.30 2.77
N HIS A 94 20.96 -17.13 1.48
CA HIS A 94 21.98 -17.06 0.45
C HIS A 94 22.89 -15.85 0.65
N VAL A 95 22.35 -14.63 0.83
CA VAL A 95 23.13 -13.41 1.02
C VAL A 95 24.08 -13.51 2.21
N ALA A 96 23.62 -14.06 3.34
CA ALA A 96 24.47 -14.27 4.52
C ALA A 96 25.71 -15.14 4.23
N LYS A 97 25.57 -16.19 3.41
CA LYS A 97 26.68 -17.09 3.01
C LYS A 97 27.50 -16.52 1.84
N CYS A 98 26.84 -15.82 0.93
CA CYS A 98 27.45 -15.29 -0.28
C CYS A 98 28.32 -14.08 0.04
N ALA A 99 27.84 -13.15 0.88
CA ALA A 99 28.59 -11.97 1.29
C ALA A 99 29.85 -12.32 2.10
N THR A 100 29.81 -13.40 2.88
CA THR A 100 30.96 -13.89 3.66
C THR A 100 31.99 -14.62 2.79
N ARG A 101 31.57 -15.32 1.73
CA ARG A 101 32.45 -15.97 0.76
C ARG A 101 32.99 -15.04 -0.33
N SER A 102 32.24 -14.02 -0.72
CA SER A 102 32.59 -13.10 -1.82
C SER A 102 33.88 -12.32 -1.54
N ARG A 103 34.24 -12.09 -0.27
CA ARG A 103 35.56 -11.50 0.08
C ARG A 103 36.77 -12.39 -0.27
N ARG A 104 36.56 -13.66 -0.67
CA ARG A 104 37.64 -14.60 -1.03
C ARG A 104 37.57 -15.09 -2.48
N ALA A 105 36.55 -14.73 -3.26
CA ALA A 105 36.33 -15.26 -4.60
C ALA A 105 36.45 -14.19 -5.69
N ARG A 106 37.72 -13.86 -5.99
CA ARG A 106 38.33 -13.39 -7.26
C ARG A 106 38.07 -11.96 -7.80
N PRO A 107 39.13 -11.34 -8.37
CA PRO A 107 39.05 -10.20 -9.30
C PRO A 107 38.77 -10.67 -10.75
N GLY A 108 38.03 -9.86 -11.53
CA GLY A 108 37.73 -10.06 -12.97
C GLY A 108 36.42 -10.84 -13.20
N THR A 109 35.51 -10.45 -14.08
CA THR A 109 35.64 -9.82 -15.40
C THR A 109 34.36 -9.03 -15.75
N TYR A 110 34.51 -7.77 -16.18
CA TYR A 110 33.46 -7.06 -16.91
C TYR A 110 33.58 -7.43 -18.40
N VAL A 111 32.49 -7.91 -19.00
CA VAL A 111 32.20 -7.84 -20.44
C VAL A 111 30.78 -7.34 -20.57
#